data_AF-A0AAE2Y073-F1
#
_entry.id   AF-A0AAE2Y073-F1
#
_cell.length_a   1.000
_cell.length_b   1.000
_cell.length_c   1.000
_cell.angle_alpha   90.00
_cell.angle_beta   90.00
_cell.angle_gamma   90.00
#
_symmetry.space_group_name_H-M   'P 1'
#
loop_
_entity.id
_entity.type
_entity.pdbx_description
1 polymer ?
#
loop_
_entity_poly.entity_id
_entity_poly.type
_entity_poly.pdbx_seq_one_letter_code
_entity_poly.pdbx_strand_id
1 'polypeptide(L)' 'MDGDEENKIITGSWKTLRVFSGAGRQKWHQELEGSVECCFVGDVDGDEENEVVAGSRDGILSVLLLLGL' A
#
# COMPACT_ATOMS: atom_id res chain seq x y z
N MET A 1 1.02 -14.65 -20.89
CA MET A 1 2.22 -14.14 -20.22
C MET A 1 1.83 -12.76 -19.72
N ASP A 2 1.87 -12.62 -18.41
CA ASP A 2 0.84 -11.98 -17.59
C ASP A 2 0.65 -10.49 -17.84
N GLY A 3 -0.57 -10.13 -18.22
CA GLY A 3 -0.99 -8.75 -18.51
C GLY A 3 -1.93 -8.16 -17.45
N ASP A 4 -2.19 -8.90 -16.38
CA ASP A 4 -3.05 -8.51 -15.25
C ASP A 4 -2.27 -8.38 -13.94
N GLU A 5 -0.94 -8.23 -13.99
CA GLU A 5 -0.24 -7.50 -12.93
C GLU A 5 -0.66 -6.03 -13.05
N GLU A 6 -1.89 -5.72 -12.62
CA GLU A 6 -2.40 -4.36 -12.60
C GLU A 6 -1.37 -3.48 -11.88
N ASN A 7 -0.70 -2.61 -12.64
CA ASN A 7 0.19 -1.62 -12.08
C ASN A 7 -0.56 -0.84 -10.99
N LYS A 8 -0.29 -1.15 -9.72
CA LYS A 8 -0.93 -0.52 -8.57
C LYS A 8 -0.04 0.63 -8.12
N ILE A 9 -0.60 1.83 -8.09
CA ILE A 9 0.10 3.00 -7.55
C ILE A 9 -0.27 3.10 -6.08
N ILE A 10 0.73 3.07 -5.21
CA ILE A 10 0.54 3.34 -3.78
C ILE A 10 1.08 4.72 -3.46
N THR A 11 0.27 5.53 -2.78
CA THR A 11 0.68 6.85 -2.32
C THR A 11 0.39 7.01 -0.84
N GLY A 12 1.37 7.54 -0.11
CA GLY A 12 1.20 8.10 1.22
C GLY A 12 0.96 9.60 1.12
N SER A 13 -0.07 10.11 1.80
CA SER A 13 -0.28 11.54 1.98
C SER A 13 -0.90 11.81 3.34
N TRP A 14 -0.18 12.57 4.17
CA TRP A 14 -0.55 12.81 5.57
C TRP A 14 -0.85 11.47 6.24
N LYS A 15 -2.03 11.33 6.84
CA LYS A 15 -2.45 10.13 7.55
C LYS A 15 -3.03 9.04 6.65
N THR A 16 -2.95 9.18 5.33
CA THR A 16 -3.64 8.24 4.41
C THR A 16 -2.67 7.50 3.51
N LEU A 17 -2.84 6.17 3.44
CA LEU A 17 -2.37 5.32 2.35
C LEU A 17 -3.50 5.12 1.36
N ARG A 18 -3.19 5.20 0.07
CA ARG A 18 -4.14 4.97 -1.01
C ARG A 18 -3.53 4.08 -2.07
N VAL A 19 -4.36 3.21 -2.63
CA VAL A 19 -4.01 2.36 -3.76
C VAL A 19 -4.89 2.73 -4.93
N PHE A 20 -4.26 2.93 -6.08
CA PHE A 20 -4.93 3.21 -7.34
C PHE A 20 -4.62 2.11 -8.34
N SER A 21 -5.58 1.82 -9.24
CA SER A 21 -5.28 1.06 -10.45
C SER A 21 -4.34 1.84 -11.36
N GLY A 22 -3.76 1.18 -12.37
CA GLY A 22 -2.91 1.83 -13.37
C GLY A 22 -3.63 2.92 -14.18
N ALA A 23 -4.97 2.92 -14.17
CA ALA A 23 -5.82 3.96 -14.76
C ALA A 23 -6.10 5.14 -13.80
N GLY A 24 -5.52 5.14 -12.59
CA GLY A 24 -5.70 6.19 -11.59
C GLY A 24 -7.01 6.09 -10.79
N ARG A 25 -7.76 4.98 -10.88
CA ARG A 25 -8.97 4.78 -10.07
C ARG A 25 -8.59 4.29 -8.68
N GLN A 26 -8.99 4.99 -7.62
CA GLN A 26 -8.77 4.53 -6.25
C GLN A 26 -9.47 3.19 -6.03
N LYS A 27 -8.70 2.20 -5.58
CA LYS A 27 -9.19 0.86 -5.24
C LYS A 27 -9.34 0.66 -3.74
N TRP A 28 -8.45 1.26 -2.95
CA TRP A 28 -8.43 1.11 -1.49
C TRP A 28 -7.78 2.31 -0.82
N HIS A 29 -8.09 2.52 0.45
CA HIS A 29 -7.35 3.43 1.31
C HIS A 29 -7.41 2.98 2.78
N GLN A 30 -6.44 3.43 3.56
CA GLN A 30 -6.40 3.28 5.02
C GLN A 30 -5.93 4.58 5.66
N GLU A 31 -6.57 4.93 6.77
CA GLU A 31 -6.08 6.00 7.65
C GLU A 31 -5.19 5.39 8.73
N LEU A 32 -4.02 6.01 8.92
CA LEU A 32 -3.07 5.70 9.98
C LEU A 32 -3.13 6.78 11.06
N GLU A 33 -2.60 6.46 12.25
CA GLU A 33 -2.56 7.44 13.34
C GLU A 33 -1.58 8.58 13.07
N GLY A 34 -0.43 8.25 12.49
CA GLY A 34 0.65 9.17 12.13
C GLY A 34 0.68 9.56 10.65
N SER A 35 1.44 10.61 10.34
CA SER A 35 1.72 10.99 8.96
C SER A 35 2.64 9.96 8.31
N VAL A 36 2.22 9.38 7.19
CA VAL A 36 3.02 8.50 6.34
C VAL A 36 4.20 9.28 5.80
N GLU A 37 5.41 8.81 6.07
CA GLU A 37 6.66 9.41 5.57
C GLU A 37 7.29 8.54 4.47
N CYS A 38 7.00 7.23 4.47
CA CYS A 38 7.45 6.30 3.44
C CYS A 38 6.48 5.13 3.28
N CYS A 39 6.46 4.53 2.10
CA CYS A 39 5.73 3.29 1.83
C CYS A 39 6.50 2.38 0.85
N PHE A 40 6.31 1.07 0.99
CA PHE A 40 6.87 0.03 0.14
C PHE A 40 5.81 -1.04 -0.17
N VAL A 41 5.96 -1.73 -1.30
CA VAL A 41 5.07 -2.81 -1.75
C VAL A 41 5.90 -4.02 -2.13
N GLY A 42 5.53 -5.17 -1.59
CA GLY A 42 6.13 -6.45 -1.92
C GLY A 42 5.61 -7.55 -1.01
N ASP A 43 5.92 -8.78 -1.34
CA ASP A 43 5.73 -9.95 -0.47
C ASP A 43 6.75 -9.87 0.68
N VAL A 44 6.24 -9.64 1.89
CA VAL A 44 7.02 -9.44 3.13
C VAL A 44 7.02 -10.69 3.99
N ASP A 45 5.96 -11.51 3.94
CA ASP A 45 5.78 -12.67 4.81
C ASP A 45 5.96 -14.03 4.11
N GLY A 46 6.14 -14.03 2.79
CA GLY A 46 6.48 -15.17 1.95
C GLY A 46 5.28 -15.99 1.51
N ASP A 47 4.08 -15.41 1.49
CA ASP A 47 2.84 -16.09 1.08
C ASP A 47 2.46 -15.92 -0.40
N GLU A 48 3.33 -15.28 -1.20
CA GLU A 48 3.15 -14.93 -2.61
C GLU A 48 2.09 -13.84 -2.89
N GLU A 49 1.49 -13.24 -1.85
CA GLU A 49 0.69 -12.02 -1.96
C GLU A 49 1.54 -10.78 -1.68
N ASN A 50 1.08 -9.60 -2.11
CA ASN A 50 1.80 -8.34 -1.84
C ASN A 50 1.22 -7.63 -0.61
N GLU A 51 2.09 -7.12 0.26
CA GLU A 51 1.72 -6.24 1.37
C GLU A 51 2.12 -4.78 1.09
N VAL A 52 1.50 -3.88 1.84
CA VAL A 52 1.96 -2.50 1.98
C VAL A 52 2.64 -2.31 3.32
N VAL A 53 3.89 -1.90 3.28
CA VAL A 53 4.62 -1.43 4.47
C VAL A 53 4.59 0.09 4.48
N ALA A 54 4.24 0.68 5.62
CA ALA A 54 4.25 2.13 5.79
C ALA A 54 4.91 2.55 7.09
N GLY A 55 5.87 3.47 6.96
CA GLY A 55 6.51 4.14 8.08
C GLY A 55 5.84 5.48 8.35
N SER A 56 5.45 5.70 9.60
CA SER A 56 4.80 6.93 10.05
C SER A 56 5.68 7.76 10.98
N ARG A 57 5.47 9.08 11.00
CA ARG A 57 6.25 10.06 11.78
C ARG A 57 6.18 9.83 13.30
N ASP A 58 5.12 9.20 13.78
CA ASP A 58 4.95 8.80 15.18
C ASP A 58 5.87 7.63 15.60
N GLY A 59 6.66 7.09 14.66
CA GLY A 59 7.58 5.99 14.91
C GLY A 59 6.93 4.62 14.74
N ILE A 60 5.71 4.54 14.22
CA ILE A 60 5.00 3.28 13.98
C ILE A 60 5.27 2.78 12.56
N LEU A 61 5.60 1.49 12.46
CA LEU A 61 5.63 0.74 11.21
C LEU A 61 4.36 -0.12 11.12
N SER A 62 3.59 0.06 10.06
CA SER A 62 2.38 -0.74 9.78
C SER A 62 2.62 -1.65 8.57
N VAL A 63 2.17 -2.89 8.66
CA VAL A 63 2.12 -3.85 7.55
C VAL A 63 0.65 -4.16 7.28
N LEU A 64 0.21 -3.91 6.06
CA LEU A 64 -1.20 -3.99 5.66
C LEU A 64 -1.32 -4.90 4.45
N LEU A 65 -2.11 -5.96 4.58
CA LEU A 65 -2.36 -6.91 3.51
C LEU A 65 -3.24 -6.29 2.43
N LEU A 66 -2.86 -6.43 1.15
CA LEU A 66 -3.70 -6.04 0.02
C LEU A 66 -4.71 -7.13 -0.31
N LEU A 67 -5.63 -7.43 0.61
CA LEU A 67 -6.67 -8.42 0.35
C LEU A 67 -7.56 -7.98 -0.84
N GLY A 68 -7.47 -8.73 -1.95
CA GLY A 68 -8.47 -8.74 -3.02
C GLY A 68 -8.57 -7.48 -3.88
N LEU A 69 -7.46 -6.79 -4.15
CA LEU A 69 -7.42 -5.67 -5.10
C LEU A 69 -7.20 -6.05 -6.55
#